data_AF-A0A3N9NL27-F1
#
_entry.id   AF-A0A3N9NL27-F1
#
_cell.length_a   1.000
_cell.length_b   1.000
_cell.length_c   1.000
_cell.angle_alpha   90.00
_cell.angle_beta   90.00
_cell.angle_gamma   90.00
#
_symmetry.space_group_name_H-M   'P 1'
#
loop_
_entity.id
_entity.type
_entity.pdbx_description
1 polymer ?
#
loop_
_entity_poly.entity_id
_entity_poly.type
_entity_poly.pdbx_seq_one_letter_code
_entity_poly.pdbx_strand_id
1 'polypeptide(L)' 'MKRIYLDVCTLCRPFDDQSFIRIRLENDAVNLIISHVHLNVFQLFASPVHFVTRRISSESTI' A
#
# COMPACT_ATOMS: atom_id res chain seq x y z
N MET A 1 -12.51 16.36 -2.26
CA MET A 1 -11.52 15.28 -2.44
C MET A 1 -11.62 14.33 -1.25
N LYS A 2 -11.91 13.04 -1.47
CA LYS A 2 -12.09 12.07 -0.38
C LYS A 2 -10.73 11.53 0.05
N ARG A 3 -10.48 11.55 1.37
CA ARG A 3 -9.27 10.97 1.97
C ARG A 3 -9.52 9.50 2.26
N ILE A 4 -8.59 8.65 1.85
CA ILE A 4 -8.65 7.21 2.09
C ILE A 4 -7.38 6.75 2.78
N TYR A 5 -7.52 5.77 3.65
CA TYR A 5 -6.41 5.08 4.30
C TYR A 5 -6.30 3.68 3.70
N LEU A 6 -5.08 3.30 3.32
CA LEU A 6 -4.75 1.91 2.98
C LEU A 6 -3.88 1.34 4.09
N ASP A 7 -4.21 0.14 4.54
CA ASP A 7 -3.38 -0.62 5.45
C ASP A 7 -2.06 -1.00 4.76
N VAL A 8 -0.95 -1.10 5.51
CA VAL A 8 0.34 -1.56 4.96
C VAL A 8 0.23 -2.98 4.43
N CYS A 9 -0.52 -3.87 5.10
CA CYS A 9 -0.73 -5.23 4.61
C CYS A 9 -1.37 -5.24 3.21
N THR A 10 -2.24 -4.28 2.94
CA THR A 10 -2.89 -4.10 1.63
C THR A 10 -1.88 -3.67 0.55
N LEU A 11 -0.90 -2.85 0.90
CA LEU A 11 0.21 -2.47 0.01
C LEU A 11 1.23 -3.62 -0.19
N CYS A 12 1.25 -4.61 0.71
CA CYS A 12 2.10 -5.80 0.60
C CYS A 12 1.51 -6.90 -0.30
N ARG A 13 0.22 -6.85 -0.64
CA ARG A 13 -0.46 -7.86 -1.48
C ARG A 13 0.20 -8.18 -2.83
N PRO A 14 0.84 -7.23 -3.55
CA PRO A 14 1.57 -7.53 -4.78
C PRO A 14 2.78 -8.46 -4.56
N PHE A 15 3.29 -8.55 -3.33
CA PHE A 15 4.46 -9.37 -2.97
C PHE A 15 4.07 -10.74 -2.37
N ASP A 16 2.79 -10.95 -2.05
CA ASP A 16 2.28 -12.24 -1.58
C ASP A 16 2.17 -13.26 -2.75
N ASP A 17 1.98 -14.53 -2.42
CA ASP A 17 1.81 -15.60 -3.42
C ASP A 17 0.55 -15.40 -4.28
N GLN A 18 0.77 -15.03 -5.54
CA GLN A 18 -0.28 -14.79 -6.52
C GLN A 18 -0.92 -16.08 -7.05
N SER A 19 -0.48 -17.27 -6.63
CA SER A 19 -1.16 -18.53 -6.97
C SER A 19 -2.59 -18.59 -6.42
N PHE A 20 -2.84 -17.89 -5.31
CA PHE A 20 -4.17 -17.80 -4.70
C PHE A 20 -5.03 -16.74 -5.36
N ILE A 21 -6.18 -17.14 -5.90
CA ILE A 21 -7.12 -16.24 -6.57
C ILE A 21 -7.57 -15.07 -5.70
N ARG A 22 -7.74 -15.30 -4.39
CA ARG A 22 -8.10 -14.25 -3.43
C ARG A 22 -7.03 -13.15 -3.38
N ILE A 23 -5.75 -13.53 -3.32
CA ILE A 23 -4.63 -12.59 -3.25
C ILE A 23 -4.54 -11.78 -4.53
N ARG A 24 -4.74 -12.41 -5.70
CA ARG A 24 -4.82 -11.71 -6.99
C ARG A 24 -5.94 -10.66 -7.02
N LEU A 25 -7.14 -11.03 -6.56
CA LEU A 25 -8.28 -10.10 -6.52
C LEU A 25 -8.03 -8.92 -5.57
N GLU A 26 -7.46 -9.18 -4.39
CA GLU A 26 -7.07 -8.12 -3.46
C GLU A 26 -6.01 -7.20 -4.09
N ASN A 27 -4.99 -7.75 -4.74
CA ASN A 27 -3.97 -6.99 -5.46
C ASN A 27 -4.57 -6.12 -6.58
N ASP A 28 -5.47 -6.68 -7.40
CA ASP A 28 -6.11 -5.95 -8.49
C ASP A 28 -6.98 -4.78 -7.97
N ALA A 29 -7.70 -5.00 -6.87
CA ALA A 29 -8.47 -3.95 -6.21
C ALA A 29 -7.58 -2.82 -5.69
N VAL A 30 -6.42 -3.15 -5.11
CA VAL A 30 -5.44 -2.15 -4.62
C VAL A 30 -4.87 -1.33 -5.76
N ASN A 31 -4.48 -1.98 -6.85
CA ASN A 31 -3.97 -1.29 -8.03
C ASN A 31 -5.02 -0.34 -8.62
N LEU A 32 -6.30 -0.74 -8.63
CA LEU A 32 -7.39 0.11 -9.06
C LEU A 32 -7.60 1.31 -8.13
N ILE A 33 -7.49 1.14 -6.80
CA ILE A 33 -7.57 2.26 -5.86
C ILE A 33 -6.41 3.24 -6.08
N ILE A 34 -5.19 2.72 -6.25
CA ILE A 34 -3.99 3.53 -6.49
C ILE A 34 -4.10 4.30 -7.81
N SER A 35 -4.62 3.71 -8.89
CA SER A 35 -4.84 4.42 -10.15
C SER A 35 -5.79 5.60 -9.99
N HIS A 36 -6.85 5.47 -9.19
CA HIS A 36 -7.75 6.56 -8.87
C HIS A 36 -7.11 7.64 -7.98
N VAL A 37 -6.14 7.28 -7.13
CA VAL A 37 -5.32 8.26 -6.39
C VAL A 37 -4.46 9.06 -7.37
N HIS A 38 -3.83 8.41 -8.36
CA HIS A 38 -3.05 9.11 -9.40
C HIS A 38 -3.89 10.06 -10.24
N LEU A 39 -5.16 9.73 -10.47
CA LEU A 39 -6.14 10.60 -11.14
C LEU A 39 -6.69 11.71 -10.24
N ASN A 40 -6.15 11.91 -9.03
CA ASN A 40 -6.60 12.88 -8.02
C ASN A 40 -8.06 12.70 -7.58
N VAL A 41 -8.66 11.52 -7.80
CA VAL A 41 -10.01 11.19 -7.32
C VAL A 41 -10.00 10.98 -5.81
N PHE A 42 -8.94 10.35 -5.30
CA PHE A 42 -8.71 10.10 -3.88
C PHE A 42 -7.39 10.69 -3.40
N GLN A 43 -7.33 11.04 -2.12
CA GLN A 43 -6.10 11.43 -1.44
C GLN A 43 -5.70 10.33 -0.46
N LEU A 44 -4.52 9.74 -0.64
CA LEU A 44 -3.99 8.74 0.27
C LEU A 44 -3.47 9.39 1.56
N PHE A 45 -3.87 8.83 2.71
CA PHE A 45 -3.35 9.17 4.03
C PHE A 45 -2.50 8.00 4.55
N ALA A 46 -1.29 8.31 5.01
CA ALA A 46 -0.43 7.33 5.69
C ALA A 46 -0.36 7.66 7.18
N SER A 47 -0.44 6.63 8.04
CA SER A 47 -0.23 6.79 9.48
C SER A 47 1.23 7.16 9.76
N PRO A 48 1.52 8.08 10.71
CA PRO A 48 2.86 8.38 11.18
C PRO A 48 3.68 7.14 11.58
N VAL A 49 3.00 6.09 12.08
CA VAL A 49 3.62 4.82 12.48
C VAL A 49 4.31 4.12 11.31
N HIS A 50 3.83 4.29 10.07
CA HIS A 50 4.46 3.71 8.88
C HIS A 50 5.81 4.34 8.55
N PHE A 51 6.09 5.56 9.01
CA PHE A 51 7.39 6.21 8.82
C PHE A 51 8.46 5.67 9.79
N VAL A 52 8.05 5.12 10.94
CA VAL A 52 8.98 4.53 11.92
C VAL A 52 9.66 3.30 11.32
N THR A 53 8.91 2.43 10.62
CA THR A 53 9.48 1.25 9.95
C THR A 53 10.51 1.62 8.88
N ARG A 54 10.34 2.76 8.19
CA ARG A 54 11.27 3.20 7.14
C ARG A 54 12.62 3.69 7.68
N ARG A 55 12.68 4.15 8.94
CA ARG A 55 13.94 4.58 9.56
C ARG A 55 14.83 3.41 9.98
N ILE A 56 14.23 2.28 10.36
CA ILE A 56 15.00 1.10 10.78
C ILE A 56 15.73 0.45 9.58
N SER A 57 15.25 0.65 8.34
CA SER A 57 15.91 0.12 7.13
C SER A 57 17.07 0.96 6.61
N SER A 58 17.25 2.20 7.09
CA SER A 58 18.36 3.09 6.67
C SER A 58 19.50 3.18 7.70
N GLU A 59 19.34 2.56 8.88
CA GLU A 59 20.39 2.46 9.91
C GLU A 59 21.11 1.10 9.93
N SER A 60 20.98 0.33 8.86
CA SER A 60 21.87 -0.82 8.58
C SER A 60 22.80 -0.47 7.42
N THR A 61 23.67 0.52 7.63
CA THR A 61 24.97 0.58 6.96
C THR A 61 26.01 0.26 8.02
N ILE A 62 26.54 -0.96 7.99
CA ILE A 62 27.93 -1.39 8.25
C ILE A 62 28.03 -2.82 7.72
#